data_AF-A0A7J9YXF3-F1
#
_entry.id   AF-A0A7J9YXF3-F1
#
_cell.length_a   1.000
_cell.length_b   1.000
_cell.length_c   1.000
_cell.angle_alpha   90.00
_cell.angle_beta   90.00
_cell.angle_gamma   90.00
#
_symmetry.space_group_name_H-M   'P 1'
#
loop_
_entity.id
_entity.type
_entity.pdbx_description
1 polymer ?
#
loop_
_entity_poly.entity_id
_entity_poly.type
_entity_poly.pdbx_seq_one_letter_code
_entity_poly.pdbx_strand_id
1 'polypeptide(L)'
;MSALAIRAAEAGDAAAMASIFREGIEDRTATFETAPASEAEMAALAGADAPVLVAERAGEVVAWVKVGPHANAHDYYASVGEATLY
;
A
#
# COMPACT_ATOMS: atom_id res chain seq x y z
N MET A 1 14.96 20.65 2.57
CA MET A 1 13.92 19.66 2.22
C MET A 1 14.62 18.33 2.07
N SER A 2 14.19 17.28 2.77
CA SER A 2 14.68 15.92 2.51
C SER A 2 14.09 15.41 1.20
N ALA A 3 14.88 14.66 0.42
CA ALA A 3 14.43 14.05 -0.82
C ALA A 3 13.44 12.92 -0.54
N LEU A 4 12.50 12.71 -1.46
CA LEU A 4 11.62 11.54 -1.47
C LEU A 4 12.30 10.41 -2.24
N ALA A 5 12.33 9.20 -1.69
CA ALA A 5 12.80 8.00 -2.36
C ALA A 5 11.63 7.02 -2.54
N ILE A 6 11.53 6.39 -3.71
CA ILE A 6 10.56 5.31 -3.96
C ILE A 6 11.34 4.01 -4.03
N ARG A 7 10.91 2.99 -3.28
CA ARG A 7 11.53 1.66 -3.25
C ARG A 7 10.47 0.58 -3.07
N ALA A 8 10.86 -0.68 -3.30
CA ALA A 8 10.03 -1.83 -2.93
C ALA A 8 9.76 -1.81 -1.42
N ALA A 9 8.54 -2.19 -1.04
CA ALA A 9 8.19 -2.43 0.35
C ALA A 9 8.92 -3.68 0.86
N GLU A 10 9.28 -3.66 2.13
CA GLU A 10 9.86 -4.79 2.83
C GLU A 10 9.02 -5.10 4.09
N ALA A 11 9.17 -6.29 4.65
CA ALA A 11 8.41 -6.68 5.85
C ALA A 11 8.61 -5.72 7.04
N GLY A 12 9.75 -5.02 7.10
CA GLY A 12 10.03 -4.00 8.12
C GLY A 12 9.17 -2.74 8.00
N ASP A 13 8.55 -2.47 6.84
CA ASP A 13 7.70 -1.30 6.61
C ASP A 13 6.26 -1.50 7.13
N ALA A 14 5.91 -2.73 7.54
CA ALA A 14 4.53 -3.13 7.82
C ALA A 14 3.82 -2.26 8.87
N ALA A 15 4.53 -1.86 9.93
CA ALA A 15 3.98 -0.98 10.96
C ALA A 15 3.64 0.41 10.41
N ALA A 16 4.51 0.99 9.58
CA ALA A 16 4.27 2.28 8.95
C ALA A 16 3.12 2.21 7.94
N MET A 17 3.09 1.15 7.10
CA MET A 17 2.00 0.92 6.15
C MET A 17 0.63 0.76 6.84
N ALA A 18 0.59 0.03 7.96
CA ALA A 18 -0.63 -0.14 8.77
C ALA A 18 -1.10 1.18 9.39
N SER A 19 -0.16 2.03 9.84
CA SER A 19 -0.46 3.37 10.35
C SER A 19 -1.08 4.25 9.27
N ILE A 20 -0.48 4.31 8.08
CA ILE A 20 -0.97 5.12 6.95
C ILE A 20 -2.36 4.62 6.50
N PHE A 21 -2.56 3.30 6.42
CA PHE A 21 -3.86 2.74 6.06
C PHE A 21 -4.95 3.08 7.09
N ARG A 22 -4.59 3.08 8.39
CA ARG A 22 -5.49 3.48 9.47
C ARG A 22 -5.88 4.95 9.36
N GLU A 23 -4.94 5.84 9.08
CA GLU A 23 -5.23 7.26 8.81
C GLU A 23 -6.23 7.40 7.66
N GLY A 24 -6.05 6.67 6.56
CA GLY A 24 -7.00 6.66 5.44
C GLY A 24 -8.42 6.17 5.81
N ILE A 25 -8.53 5.24 6.76
CA ILE A 25 -9.82 4.80 7.33
C ILE A 25 -10.42 5.88 8.22
N GLU A 26 -9.62 6.50 9.09
CA GLU A 26 -10.07 7.53 10.03
C GLU A 26 -10.56 8.79 9.31
N ASP A 27 -9.87 9.19 8.23
CA ASP A 27 -10.21 10.35 7.41
C ASP A 27 -11.43 10.12 6.52
N ARG A 28 -11.76 8.86 6.20
CA ARG A 28 -12.93 8.47 5.38
C ARG A 28 -12.94 9.04 3.96
N THR A 29 -11.80 9.50 3.45
CA THR A 29 -11.67 10.09 2.11
C THR A 29 -11.04 9.13 1.09
N ALA A 30 -10.16 8.25 1.54
CA ALA A 30 -9.36 7.38 0.68
C ALA A 30 -9.96 5.98 0.48
N THR A 31 -10.77 5.49 1.42
CA THR A 31 -11.26 4.10 1.40
C THR A 31 -12.65 3.95 2.00
N PHE A 32 -13.39 2.95 1.53
CA PHE A 32 -14.64 2.51 2.15
C PHE A 32 -14.43 1.50 3.28
N GLU A 33 -13.22 0.94 3.41
CA GLU A 33 -12.86 0.05 4.52
C GLU A 33 -13.09 0.71 5.88
N THR A 34 -13.51 -0.08 6.87
CA THR A 34 -13.75 0.36 8.24
C THR A 34 -12.93 -0.44 9.27
N ALA A 35 -12.43 -1.61 8.89
CA ALA A 35 -11.56 -2.43 9.72
C ALA A 35 -10.09 -2.02 9.53
N PRO A 36 -9.35 -1.73 10.61
CA PRO A 36 -7.92 -1.46 10.50
C PRO A 36 -7.18 -2.72 10.06
N ALA A 37 -6.21 -2.58 9.16
CA ALA A 37 -5.28 -3.67 8.85
C ALA A 37 -4.32 -3.92 10.03
N SER A 38 -3.99 -5.19 10.22
CA SER A 38 -2.92 -5.63 11.13
C SER A 38 -1.55 -5.49 10.48
N GLU A 39 -0.51 -5.36 11.31
CA GLU A 39 0.88 -5.37 10.83
C GLU A 39 1.23 -6.68 10.10
N ALA A 40 0.65 -7.81 10.53
CA ALA A 40 0.86 -9.10 9.88
C ALA A 40 0.33 -9.12 8.44
N GLU A 41 -0.84 -8.51 8.20
CA GLU A 41 -1.41 -8.37 6.85
C GLU A 41 -0.55 -7.45 5.97
N MET A 42 -0.03 -6.35 6.53
CA MET A 42 0.85 -5.45 5.80
C MET A 42 2.21 -6.08 5.49
N ALA A 43 2.76 -6.88 6.39
CA ALA A 43 4.00 -7.63 6.14
C ALA A 43 3.80 -8.68 5.04
N ALA A 44 2.67 -9.39 5.04
CA ALA A 44 2.32 -10.32 3.97
C ALA A 44 2.14 -9.60 2.62
N LEU A 45 1.52 -8.42 2.63
CA LEU A 45 1.38 -7.58 1.44
C LEU A 45 2.74 -7.16 0.87
N ALA A 46 3.67 -6.70 1.71
CA ALA A 46 5.02 -6.32 1.29
C ALA A 46 5.81 -7.50 0.69
N GLY A 47 5.48 -8.74 1.07
CA GLY A 47 6.07 -9.96 0.51
C GLY A 47 5.33 -10.55 -0.70
N ALA A 48 4.30 -9.88 -1.24
CA ALA A 48 3.53 -10.38 -2.37
C ALA A 48 4.33 -10.29 -3.69
N ASP A 49 4.02 -11.17 -4.65
CA ASP A 49 4.64 -11.15 -5.99
C ASP A 49 4.28 -9.88 -6.79
N ALA A 50 3.11 -9.31 -6.52
CA ALA A 50 2.67 -8.09 -7.17
C ALA A 50 3.41 -6.87 -6.61
N PRO A 51 3.69 -5.83 -7.43
CA PRO A 51 4.43 -4.66 -6.96
C PRO A 51 3.78 -3.99 -5.75
N VAL A 52 4.56 -3.85 -4.69
CA VAL A 52 4.26 -3.00 -3.53
C VAL A 52 5.44 -2.07 -3.32
N LEU A 53 5.18 -0.77 -3.32
CA LEU A 53 6.20 0.27 -3.18
C LEU A 53 5.88 1.15 -1.98
N VAL A 54 6.91 1.68 -1.35
CA VAL A 54 6.82 2.72 -0.33
C VAL A 54 7.49 4.00 -0.81
N ALA A 55 6.96 5.13 -0.36
CA ALA A 55 7.64 6.41 -0.45
C ALA A 55 8.29 6.72 0.90
N GLU A 56 9.61 6.90 0.89
CA GLU A 56 10.39 7.20 2.08
C GLU A 56 10.87 8.65 2.05
N ARG A 57 10.76 9.34 3.19
CA ARG A 57 11.29 10.67 3.41
C ARG A 57 12.03 10.69 4.75
N ALA A 58 13.32 11.00 4.71
CA ALA A 58 14.17 11.09 5.90
C ALA A 58 14.16 9.83 6.80
N GLY A 59 14.09 8.63 6.20
CA GLY A 59 14.05 7.37 6.95
C GLY A 59 12.65 6.90 7.33
N GLU A 60 11.62 7.70 7.07
CA GLU A 60 10.23 7.37 7.41
C GLU A 60 9.42 7.07 6.16
N VAL A 61 8.66 5.97 6.19
CA VAL A 61 7.66 5.68 5.16
C VAL A 61 6.48 6.61 5.35
N VAL A 62 6.15 7.38 4.31
CA VAL A 62 5.11 8.42 4.33
C VAL A 62 3.93 8.13 3.39
N ALA A 63 4.07 7.14 2.51
CA ALA A 63 3.01 6.66 1.62
C ALA A 63 3.37 5.25 1.13
N TRP A 64 2.39 4.50 0.64
CA TRP A 64 2.61 3.23 -0.03
C TRP A 64 1.59 2.98 -1.14
N VAL A 65 1.95 2.12 -2.09
CA VAL A 65 1.09 1.67 -3.19
C VAL A 65 1.20 0.18 -3.34
N LYS A 66 0.07 -0.48 -3.58
CA LYS A 66 0.04 -1.86 -4.09
C LYS A 66 -0.59 -1.88 -5.48
N VAL A 67 -0.15 -2.81 -6.31
CA VAL A 67 -0.80 -3.14 -7.57
C VAL A 67 -1.48 -4.49 -7.41
N GLY A 68 -2.78 -4.56 -7.71
CA GLY A 68 -3.57 -5.78 -7.67
C GLY A 68 -4.30 -6.04 -8.99
N PRO A 69 -4.99 -7.18 -9.12
CA PRO A 69 -5.87 -7.41 -10.25
C PRO A 69 -6.99 -6.35 -10.27
N HIS A 70 -7.42 -5.95 -11.46
CA HIS A 70 -8.57 -5.06 -11.63
C HIS A 70 -9.83 -5.65 -10.95
N ALA A 71 -10.60 -4.81 -10.26
CA ALA A 71 -11.77 -5.28 -9.48
C ALA A 71 -12.84 -5.96 -10.36
N ASN A 72 -12.98 -5.50 -11.61
CA ASN A 72 -13.81 -6.20 -12.61
C ASN A 72 -12.98 -7.26 -13.35
N ALA A 73 -13.22 -8.52 -13.02
CA ALA A 73 -12.48 -9.67 -13.53
C ALA A 73 -12.96 -10.12 -14.93
N HIS A 74 -12.66 -9.31 -15.95
CA HIS A 74 -12.79 -9.72 -17.35
C HIS A 74 -11.43 -10.07 -17.96
N ASP A 75 -11.45 -10.94 -18.97
CA ASP A 75 -10.26 -11.42 -19.70
C ASP A 75 -9.47 -10.28 -20.36
N TYR A 76 -10.15 -9.26 -20.87
CA TYR A 76 -9.50 -8.08 -21.44
C TYR A 76 -8.80 -7.18 -20.40
N TYR A 77 -8.94 -7.45 -19.10
CA TYR A 77 -8.17 -6.84 -18.02
C TYR A 77 -7.08 -7.77 -17.43
N ALA A 78 -6.88 -8.97 -17.98
CA ALA A 78 -5.96 -9.96 -17.39
C ALA A 78 -4.50 -9.48 -17.26
N SER A 79 -4.08 -8.49 -18.06
CA SER A 79 -2.74 -7.89 -18.00
C SER A 79 -2.73 -6.48 -17.41
N VAL A 80 -3.84 -6.03 -16.81
CA VAL A 80 -4.00 -4.69 -16.24
C VAL A 80 -3.98 -4.80 -14.72
N GLY A 81 -3.05 -4.07 -14.10
CA GLY A 81 -2.99 -3.90 -12.66
C GLY A 81 -3.69 -2.62 -12.22
N GLU A 82 -4.50 -2.71 -11.17
CA GLU A 82 -5.10 -1.56 -10.50
C GLU A 82 -4.21 -1.15 -9.32
N ALA A 83 -3.83 0.13 -9.27
CA ALA A 83 -3.03 0.67 -8.18
C ALA A 83 -3.93 1.24 -7.09
N THR A 84 -3.71 0.83 -5.85
CA THR A 84 -4.32 1.45 -4.66
C THR A 84 -3.22 2.14 -3.85
N LEU A 85 -3.40 3.44 -3.58
CA LEU A 85 -2.41 4.29 -2.92
C LEU A 85 -2.97 4.84 -1.61
N TYR A 86 -2.10 4.91 -0.60
CA TYR A 86 -2.34 5.56 0.68
C TYR A 86 -1.15 6.42 1.06
#